data_AF-A0A2V9VK14-F1
#
_entry.id   AF-A0A2V9VK14-F1
#
_cell.length_a   1.000
_cell.length_b   1.000
_cell.length_c   1.000
_cell.angle_alpha   90.00
_cell.angle_beta   90.00
_cell.angle_gamma   90.00
#
_symmetry.space_group_name_H-M   'P 1'
#
loop_
_entity.id
_entity.type
_entity.pdbx_description
1 polymer ?
#
loop_
_entity_poly.entity_id
_entity_poly.type
_entity_poly.pdbx_seq_one_letter_code
_entity_poly.pdbx_strand_id
1 'polypeptide(L)'
;MRTYFGHARAVHRVCEQLLEEIPAAWSSLYRQFQQWRSRLSNADFSVVDGLIYLQQPNALHDPEMLLRTFHFMATHGLRLSTTTEYRIEQVLPSLAATPPRGAELWLYLGEILTQPHAADALRAMHALKLLTLLLPELKAIDALVVRDYYHRFTVDEHSFVAIESLHRLRQSEAEWDQRYAELFDELERPELLYLALLLHDIGKGASNANHVDASLQIAQSCMNRLDLDPSERETILFLIGNHLEISATLRRDIFDPDAIRGFAEKMETPERLKMLTLLTYADIKAVNPDALTPWKAENVFQLYIAAFNFLNHNVDQRLHGDIEDDHLAQIRALVPTAGKKLKTFLEGLPKRYLTTYSATDVLAHVEMAGRLGNDPIQLLLERGRHWFELTLLTNDRPALFASVAGVLAAWGMNIVKANAFSNQAGTVVDTFYFTDRFRTLELNLQEWERFKRSIVSVLLGEGDLDRMLRDRLRAEKPGTTKVKVDTQVDFDDACSARSTLVQVIAQDRLGLLHGIGSTLAQENCNIEIALIDTEGQMAIDVFYLTSNGQKLRPEQQQRIKAALLESLQPD
;
A
#
# COMPACT_ATOMS: atom_id res chain seq x y z
N MET A 1 -14.08 -16.33 31.70
CA MET A 1 -13.85 -15.07 30.96
C MET A 1 -14.67 -14.96 29.69
N ARG A 2 -14.61 -15.90 28.72
CA ARG A 2 -15.47 -15.88 27.51
C ARG A 2 -16.95 -15.62 27.81
N THR A 3 -17.55 -16.42 28.71
CA THR A 3 -18.94 -16.25 29.14
C THR A 3 -19.22 -14.87 29.76
N TYR A 4 -18.27 -14.35 30.55
CA TYR A 4 -18.39 -13.02 31.17
C TYR A 4 -18.43 -11.92 30.10
N PHE A 5 -17.47 -11.90 29.17
CA PHE A 5 -17.42 -10.89 28.12
C PHE A 5 -18.59 -11.00 27.15
N GLY A 6 -19.07 -12.21 26.86
CA GLY A 6 -20.30 -12.44 26.10
C GLY A 6 -21.52 -11.79 26.76
N HIS A 7 -21.72 -12.00 28.06
CA HIS A 7 -22.82 -11.36 28.81
C HIS A 7 -22.61 -9.84 28.96
N ALA A 8 -21.38 -9.39 29.24
CA ALA A 8 -21.06 -7.97 29.39
C ALA A 8 -21.36 -7.20 28.09
N ARG A 9 -20.99 -7.75 26.92
CA ARG A 9 -21.30 -7.18 25.60
C ARG A 9 -22.81 -7.06 25.36
N ALA A 10 -23.57 -8.10 25.71
CA ALA A 10 -25.04 -8.09 25.60
C ALA A 10 -25.69 -7.04 26.51
N VAL A 11 -25.26 -6.97 27.78
CA VAL A 11 -25.76 -5.97 28.74
C VAL A 11 -25.40 -4.55 28.28
N HIS A 12 -24.15 -4.31 27.89
CA HIS A 12 -23.72 -3.01 27.39
C HIS A 12 -24.56 -2.54 26.20
N ARG A 13 -24.81 -3.43 25.23
CA ARG A 13 -25.64 -3.12 24.07
C ARG A 13 -27.07 -2.76 24.45
N VAL A 14 -27.72 -3.53 25.33
CA VAL A 14 -29.08 -3.21 25.81
C VAL A 14 -29.09 -1.87 26.54
N CYS A 15 -28.07 -1.57 27.33
CA CYS A 15 -27.95 -0.26 27.98
C CYS A 15 -27.81 0.89 26.97
N GLU A 16 -27.00 0.75 25.91
CA GLU A 16 -26.89 1.75 24.85
C GLU A 16 -28.22 1.96 24.12
N GLN A 17 -28.95 0.88 23.80
CA GLN A 17 -30.28 0.96 23.18
C GLN A 17 -31.27 1.71 24.08
N LEU A 18 -31.26 1.43 25.39
CA LEU A 18 -32.11 2.15 26.35
C LEU A 18 -31.71 3.63 26.49
N LEU A 19 -30.42 3.96 26.40
CA LEU A 19 -29.94 5.35 26.41
C LEU A 19 -30.38 6.11 25.14
N GLU A 20 -30.46 5.43 24.00
CA GLU A 20 -30.99 5.99 22.73
C GLU A 20 -32.49 6.33 22.84
N GLU A 21 -33.26 5.51 23.58
CA GLU A 21 -34.70 5.72 23.78
C GLU A 21 -35.03 6.85 24.79
N ILE A 22 -34.08 7.25 25.63
CA ILE A 22 -34.29 8.35 26.57
C ILE A 22 -34.24 9.68 25.79
N PRO A 23 -35.35 10.43 25.71
CA PRO A 23 -35.33 11.73 25.07
C PRO A 23 -34.34 12.60 25.83
N ALA A 24 -33.30 13.06 25.14
CA ALA A 24 -32.34 13.96 25.74
C ALA A 24 -33.13 15.18 26.28
N ALA A 25 -32.86 15.59 27.53
CA ALA A 25 -33.57 16.67 28.21
C ALA A 25 -33.25 18.04 27.59
N TRP A 26 -33.78 18.32 26.39
CA TRP A 26 -33.51 19.54 25.63
C TRP A 26 -34.81 20.21 25.15
N SER A 27 -34.71 21.54 25.03
CA SER A 27 -35.81 22.46 24.70
C SER A 27 -36.53 22.13 23.38
N SER A 28 -37.82 22.48 23.29
CA SER A 28 -38.69 22.22 22.12
C SER A 28 -38.18 22.82 20.81
N LEU A 29 -37.37 23.89 20.86
CA LEU A 29 -36.75 24.53 19.70
C LEU A 29 -35.67 23.65 19.06
N TYR A 30 -34.91 22.88 19.85
CA TYR A 30 -33.88 21.96 19.33
C TYR A 30 -34.52 20.74 18.64
N ARG A 31 -35.68 20.27 19.13
CA ARG A 31 -36.49 19.22 18.50
C ARG A 31 -36.97 19.56 17.09
N GLN A 32 -37.16 20.86 16.78
CA GLN A 32 -37.46 21.33 15.43
C GLN A 32 -36.25 21.31 14.49
N PHE A 33 -35.02 21.43 15.03
CA PHE A 33 -33.78 21.24 14.28
C PHE A 33 -33.39 19.75 14.13
N GLN A 34 -33.90 18.84 14.97
CA GLN A 34 -33.65 17.39 14.90
C GLN A 34 -34.22 16.71 13.64
N GLN A 35 -35.21 17.33 12.96
CA GLN A 35 -35.72 16.82 11.69
C GLN A 35 -34.81 17.16 10.50
N TRP A 36 -33.69 17.86 10.74
CA TRP A 36 -32.71 18.12 9.70
C TRP A 36 -31.90 16.85 9.43
N ARG A 37 -32.32 16.14 8.38
CA ARG A 37 -31.52 15.05 7.80
C ARG A 37 -30.11 15.57 7.53
N SER A 38 -29.11 14.85 8.06
CA SER A 38 -27.72 15.14 7.74
C SER A 38 -27.51 15.08 6.23
N ARG A 39 -26.56 15.86 5.71
CA ARG A 39 -26.12 15.81 4.30
C ARG A 39 -25.60 14.44 3.88
N LEU A 40 -25.31 13.56 4.85
CA LEU A 40 -24.92 12.17 4.64
C LEU A 40 -26.11 11.27 4.27
N SER A 41 -27.35 11.72 4.47
CA SER A 41 -28.55 10.94 4.10
C SER A 41 -28.64 10.78 2.58
N ASN A 42 -28.96 9.58 2.11
CA ASN A 42 -29.09 9.23 0.70
C ASN A 42 -30.36 8.39 0.45
N ALA A 43 -30.45 7.75 -0.73
CA ALA A 43 -31.59 6.93 -1.13
C ALA A 43 -31.82 5.73 -0.20
N ASP A 44 -30.75 5.20 0.39
CA ASP A 44 -30.76 3.98 1.17
C ASP A 44 -30.78 4.25 2.69
N PHE A 45 -30.12 5.34 3.12
CA PHE A 45 -29.91 5.68 4.52
C PHE A 45 -30.43 7.07 4.88
N SER A 46 -31.11 7.19 6.02
CA SER A 46 -31.34 8.45 6.73
C SER A 46 -30.37 8.54 7.90
N VAL A 47 -29.72 9.69 8.06
CA VAL A 47 -28.82 9.96 9.20
C VAL A 47 -29.42 11.05 10.08
N VAL A 48 -29.72 10.69 11.33
CA VAL A 48 -30.30 11.57 12.36
C VAL A 48 -29.51 11.38 13.64
N ASP A 49 -29.01 12.46 14.23
CA ASP A 49 -28.23 12.46 15.49
C ASP A 49 -27.06 11.46 15.52
N GLY A 50 -26.39 11.26 14.38
CA GLY A 50 -25.27 10.33 14.25
C GLY A 50 -25.68 8.86 14.09
N LEU A 51 -26.97 8.58 13.95
CA LEU A 51 -27.55 7.25 13.83
C LEU A 51 -28.02 6.96 12.40
N ILE A 52 -27.78 5.74 11.94
CA ILE A 52 -28.17 5.25 10.62
C ILE A 52 -29.54 4.56 10.72
N TYR A 53 -30.48 5.07 9.94
CA TYR A 53 -31.81 4.51 9.71
C TYR A 53 -31.93 4.01 8.28
N LEU A 54 -32.49 2.83 8.09
CA LEU A 54 -32.81 2.29 6.77
C LEU A 54 -34.06 2.95 6.20
N GLN A 55 -33.97 3.48 4.98
CA GLN A 55 -35.12 4.05 4.26
C GLN A 55 -36.08 2.96 3.77
N GLN A 56 -35.53 1.82 3.34
CA GLN A 56 -36.28 0.66 2.86
C GLN A 56 -35.91 -0.60 3.65
N PRO A 57 -36.57 -0.88 4.79
CA PRO A 57 -36.21 -1.99 5.67
C PRO A 57 -36.25 -3.37 4.99
N ASN A 58 -37.13 -3.56 4.00
CA ASN A 58 -37.26 -4.82 3.26
C ASN A 58 -36.05 -5.11 2.35
N ALA A 59 -35.20 -4.12 2.06
CA ALA A 59 -34.02 -4.28 1.22
C ALA A 59 -32.92 -5.12 1.89
N LEU A 60 -32.96 -5.31 3.22
CA LEU A 60 -31.96 -6.13 3.94
C LEU A 60 -31.97 -7.62 3.60
N HIS A 61 -33.00 -8.12 2.92
CA HIS A 61 -32.99 -9.48 2.37
C HIS A 61 -31.92 -9.66 1.29
N ASP A 62 -31.46 -8.56 0.69
CA ASP A 62 -30.31 -8.53 -0.18
C ASP A 62 -29.01 -8.42 0.65
N PRO A 63 -28.11 -9.42 0.58
CA PRO A 63 -26.81 -9.37 1.27
C PRO A 63 -25.99 -8.13 0.92
N GLU A 64 -26.11 -7.61 -0.31
CA GLU A 64 -25.42 -6.40 -0.74
C GLU A 64 -25.85 -5.20 0.11
N MET A 65 -27.15 -4.98 0.29
CA MET A 65 -27.67 -3.87 1.08
C MET A 65 -27.20 -3.93 2.54
N LEU A 66 -27.10 -5.14 3.09
CA LEU A 66 -26.56 -5.35 4.43
C LEU A 66 -25.08 -4.94 4.51
N LEU A 67 -24.24 -5.39 3.57
CA LEU A 67 -22.82 -5.02 3.52
C LEU A 67 -22.62 -3.53 3.27
N ARG A 68 -23.43 -2.92 2.38
CA ARG A 68 -23.44 -1.46 2.13
C ARG A 68 -23.78 -0.66 3.39
N THR A 69 -24.62 -1.19 4.29
CA THR A 69 -24.91 -0.56 5.59
C THR A 69 -23.65 -0.45 6.44
N PHE A 70 -22.86 -1.52 6.53
CA PHE A 70 -21.61 -1.52 7.29
C PHE A 70 -20.48 -0.77 6.60
N HIS A 71 -20.44 -0.76 5.27
CA HIS A 71 -19.54 0.11 4.52
C HIS A 71 -19.84 1.58 4.81
N PHE A 72 -21.11 2.00 4.74
CA PHE A 72 -21.53 3.37 5.08
C PHE A 72 -21.17 3.75 6.53
N MET A 73 -21.35 2.81 7.46
CA MET A 73 -20.90 2.97 8.85
C MET A 73 -19.38 3.18 8.93
N ALA A 74 -18.61 2.32 8.26
CA ALA A 74 -17.14 2.35 8.26
C ALA A 74 -16.59 3.62 7.59
N THR A 75 -17.26 4.17 6.58
CA THR A 75 -16.86 5.42 5.90
C THR A 75 -17.10 6.64 6.78
N HIS A 76 -18.21 6.69 7.53
CA HIS A 76 -18.67 7.93 8.17
C HIS A 76 -18.55 7.95 9.70
N GLY A 77 -18.20 6.84 10.34
CA GLY A 77 -18.05 6.77 11.80
C GLY A 77 -19.36 6.96 12.55
N LEU A 78 -20.47 6.55 11.92
CA LEU A 78 -21.82 6.64 12.48
C LEU A 78 -22.15 5.36 13.25
N ARG A 79 -23.25 5.37 14.01
CA ARG A 79 -23.79 4.18 14.68
C ARG A 79 -25.08 3.72 14.02
N LEU A 80 -25.41 2.44 14.15
CA LEU A 80 -26.73 1.96 13.75
C LEU A 80 -27.76 2.42 14.78
N SER A 81 -28.94 2.85 14.33
CA SER A 81 -30.07 3.03 15.26
C SER A 81 -30.53 1.68 15.79
N THR A 82 -31.13 1.68 16.99
CA THR A 82 -31.77 0.48 17.56
C THR A 82 -32.76 -0.18 16.58
N THR A 83 -33.50 0.63 15.82
CA THR A 83 -34.44 0.12 14.81
C THR A 83 -33.74 -0.61 13.66
N THR A 84 -32.61 -0.10 13.17
CA THR A 84 -31.80 -0.73 12.12
C THR A 84 -31.19 -2.03 12.63
N GLU A 85 -30.63 -2.04 13.84
CA GLU A 85 -30.07 -3.24 14.45
C GLU A 85 -31.11 -4.37 14.55
N TYR A 86 -32.31 -4.05 15.06
CA TYR A 86 -33.39 -5.02 15.20
C TYR A 86 -33.79 -5.64 13.84
N ARG A 87 -33.80 -4.83 12.77
CA ARG A 87 -34.09 -5.33 11.41
C ARG A 87 -33.01 -6.28 10.89
N ILE A 88 -31.74 -5.96 11.14
CA ILE A 88 -30.62 -6.84 10.77
C ILE A 88 -30.76 -8.18 11.49
N GLU A 89 -31.08 -8.18 12.80
CA GLU A 89 -31.30 -9.41 13.57
C GLU A 89 -32.45 -10.26 13.03
N GLN A 90 -33.55 -9.62 12.59
CA GLN A 90 -34.69 -10.33 12.01
C GLN A 90 -34.35 -11.06 10.71
N VAL A 91 -33.45 -10.52 9.89
CA VAL A 91 -33.06 -11.10 8.60
C VAL A 91 -31.93 -12.12 8.76
N LEU A 92 -31.14 -12.05 9.83
CA LEU A 92 -29.99 -12.90 10.07
C LEU A 92 -30.27 -14.42 9.94
N PRO A 93 -31.39 -14.99 10.44
CA PRO A 93 -31.71 -16.40 10.23
C PRO A 93 -31.88 -16.78 8.76
N SER A 94 -32.48 -15.90 7.96
CA SER A 94 -32.64 -16.11 6.51
C SER A 94 -31.29 -16.05 5.80
N LEU A 95 -30.44 -15.07 6.17
CA LEU A 95 -29.10 -14.96 5.63
C LEU A 95 -28.23 -16.17 6.01
N ALA A 96 -28.42 -16.73 7.20
CA ALA A 96 -27.68 -17.89 7.67
C ALA A 96 -28.02 -19.19 6.92
N ALA A 97 -29.20 -19.27 6.29
CA ALA A 97 -29.56 -20.40 5.44
C ALA A 97 -28.73 -20.44 4.14
N THR A 98 -28.38 -19.27 3.61
CA THR A 98 -27.57 -19.09 2.40
C THR A 98 -26.63 -17.90 2.58
N PRO A 99 -25.53 -18.07 3.35
CA PRO A 99 -24.61 -16.97 3.61
C PRO A 99 -23.91 -16.55 2.32
N PRO A 100 -23.66 -15.24 2.12
CA PRO A 100 -22.90 -14.75 0.98
C PRO A 100 -21.48 -15.35 1.01
N ARG A 101 -20.90 -15.55 -0.17
CA ARG A 101 -19.60 -16.18 -0.38
C ARG A 101 -19.03 -15.77 -1.74
N GLY A 102 -17.76 -16.06 -1.95
CA GLY A 102 -17.06 -15.81 -3.20
C GLY A 102 -16.52 -14.39 -3.31
N ALA A 103 -16.02 -14.06 -4.51
CA ALA A 103 -15.33 -12.80 -4.80
C ALA A 103 -16.17 -11.54 -4.52
N GLU A 104 -17.50 -11.64 -4.64
CA GLU A 104 -18.41 -10.53 -4.32
C GLU A 104 -18.40 -10.20 -2.81
N LEU A 105 -18.40 -11.22 -1.94
CA LEU A 105 -18.26 -11.01 -0.51
C LEU A 105 -16.89 -10.40 -0.19
N TRP A 106 -15.83 -10.87 -0.86
CA TRP A 106 -14.50 -10.31 -0.68
C TRP A 106 -14.44 -8.84 -1.06
N LEU A 107 -15.01 -8.46 -2.20
CA LEU A 107 -15.04 -7.07 -2.68
C LEU A 107 -15.63 -6.13 -1.61
N TYR A 108 -16.84 -6.44 -1.11
CA TYR A 108 -17.49 -5.62 -0.09
C TYR A 108 -16.74 -5.63 1.25
N LEU A 109 -16.21 -6.78 1.67
CA LEU A 109 -15.45 -6.86 2.92
C LEU A 109 -14.15 -6.06 2.83
N GLY A 110 -13.43 -6.14 1.72
CA GLY A 110 -12.24 -5.35 1.45
C GLY A 110 -12.53 -3.85 1.43
N GLU A 111 -13.66 -3.44 0.83
CA GLU A 111 -14.13 -2.05 0.87
C GLU A 111 -14.45 -1.58 2.28
N ILE A 112 -15.06 -2.41 3.13
CA ILE A 112 -15.32 -2.09 4.54
C ILE A 112 -14.00 -1.96 5.32
N LEU A 113 -13.10 -2.93 5.16
CA LEU A 113 -11.83 -3.01 5.91
C LEU A 113 -10.92 -1.80 5.67
N THR A 114 -11.00 -1.21 4.49
CA THR A 114 -10.19 -0.06 4.07
C THR A 114 -10.76 1.30 4.46
N GLN A 115 -11.95 1.36 5.08
CA GLN A 115 -12.53 2.64 5.53
C GLN A 115 -12.03 3.07 6.92
N PRO A 116 -11.95 4.38 7.21
CA PRO A 116 -11.38 4.92 8.46
C PRO A 116 -12.01 4.38 9.76
N HIS A 117 -13.29 4.00 9.73
CA HIS A 117 -14.03 3.47 10.88
C HIS A 117 -14.35 1.97 10.75
N ALA A 118 -13.51 1.22 10.01
CA ALA A 118 -13.67 -0.22 9.81
C ALA A 118 -13.80 -0.99 11.14
N ALA A 119 -13.00 -0.65 12.15
CA ALA A 119 -13.06 -1.31 13.45
C ALA A 119 -14.42 -1.17 14.14
N ASP A 120 -15.07 -0.01 14.04
CA ASP A 120 -16.40 0.21 14.60
C ASP A 120 -17.45 -0.61 13.85
N ALA A 121 -17.37 -0.65 12.52
CA ALA A 121 -18.23 -1.50 11.71
C ALA A 121 -18.03 -2.98 12.04
N LEU A 122 -16.79 -3.47 12.17
CA LEU A 122 -16.48 -4.84 12.56
C LEU A 122 -17.03 -5.18 13.96
N ARG A 123 -16.88 -4.27 14.93
CA ARG A 123 -17.47 -4.44 16.28
C ARG A 123 -19.00 -4.54 16.22
N ALA A 124 -19.66 -3.71 15.42
CA ALA A 124 -21.12 -3.78 15.23
C ALA A 124 -21.54 -5.08 14.53
N MET A 125 -20.88 -5.47 13.44
CA MET A 125 -21.10 -6.75 12.76
C MET A 125 -20.89 -7.93 13.72
N HIS A 126 -19.88 -7.85 14.59
CA HIS A 126 -19.59 -8.89 15.57
C HIS A 126 -20.64 -8.97 16.68
N ALA A 127 -21.10 -7.82 17.19
CA ALA A 127 -22.17 -7.72 18.18
C ALA A 127 -23.50 -8.28 17.63
N LEU A 128 -23.80 -8.02 16.36
CA LEU A 128 -24.97 -8.52 15.63
C LEU A 128 -24.79 -9.96 15.11
N LYS A 129 -23.68 -10.63 15.43
CA LYS A 129 -23.33 -11.99 14.97
C LYS A 129 -23.20 -12.15 13.45
N LEU A 130 -23.27 -11.07 12.69
CA LEU A 130 -23.03 -11.06 11.25
C LEU A 130 -21.57 -11.41 10.92
N LEU A 131 -20.60 -10.84 11.63
CA LEU A 131 -19.18 -11.08 11.31
C LEU A 131 -18.80 -12.56 11.44
N THR A 132 -19.29 -13.24 12.48
CA THR A 132 -19.05 -14.68 12.69
C THR A 132 -19.96 -15.57 11.83
N LEU A 133 -20.98 -15.01 11.18
CA LEU A 133 -21.73 -15.69 10.14
C LEU A 133 -20.95 -15.69 8.82
N LEU A 134 -20.39 -14.54 8.45
CA LEU A 134 -19.60 -14.36 7.22
C LEU A 134 -18.24 -15.05 7.31
N LEU A 135 -17.57 -14.93 8.46
CA LEU A 135 -16.25 -15.49 8.77
C LEU A 135 -16.34 -16.40 10.01
N PRO A 136 -16.81 -17.66 9.87
CA PRO A 136 -17.00 -18.58 10.98
C PRO A 136 -15.74 -18.87 11.81
N GLU A 137 -14.56 -18.72 11.21
CA GLU A 137 -13.25 -18.88 11.85
C GLU A 137 -13.11 -18.02 13.12
N LEU A 138 -13.67 -16.81 13.10
CA LEU A 138 -13.58 -15.88 14.23
C LEU A 138 -14.29 -16.36 15.50
N LYS A 139 -15.20 -17.34 15.38
CA LYS A 139 -15.84 -17.97 16.56
C LYS A 139 -14.81 -18.62 17.49
N ALA A 140 -13.68 -19.06 16.95
CA ALA A 140 -12.60 -19.65 17.74
C ALA A 140 -11.97 -18.66 18.71
N ILE A 141 -12.04 -17.35 18.43
CA ILE A 141 -11.44 -16.28 19.22
C ILE A 141 -12.44 -15.31 19.86
N ASP A 142 -13.76 -15.46 19.64
CA ASP A 142 -14.80 -14.62 20.27
C ASP A 142 -14.65 -14.60 21.79
N ALA A 143 -14.38 -13.41 22.33
CA ALA A 143 -14.12 -13.16 23.74
C ALA A 143 -13.00 -14.02 24.37
N LEU A 144 -12.04 -14.51 23.57
CA LEU A 144 -10.93 -15.32 24.05
C LEU A 144 -9.94 -14.45 24.83
N VAL A 145 -9.73 -14.78 26.10
CA VAL A 145 -8.69 -14.15 26.93
C VAL A 145 -7.45 -15.02 26.89
N VAL A 146 -6.34 -14.44 26.43
CA VAL A 146 -5.01 -15.01 26.61
C VAL A 146 -4.53 -14.67 28.02
N ARG A 147 -4.04 -15.68 28.76
CA ARG A 147 -3.56 -15.48 30.13
C ARG A 147 -2.09 -15.12 30.12
N ASP A 148 -1.78 -13.89 29.71
CA ASP A 148 -0.46 -13.30 29.90
C ASP A 148 -0.57 -11.89 30.48
N TYR A 149 0.57 -11.35 30.93
CA TYR A 149 0.62 -10.07 31.65
C TYR A 149 0.46 -8.83 30.75
N TYR A 150 0.51 -9.01 29.43
CA TYR A 150 0.66 -7.89 28.50
C TYR A 150 -0.61 -7.59 27.71
N HIS A 151 -1.42 -8.60 27.36
CA HIS A 151 -2.64 -8.41 26.59
C HIS A 151 -3.78 -7.85 27.44
N ARG A 152 -4.20 -6.62 27.11
CA ARG A 152 -5.36 -5.97 27.75
C ARG A 152 -6.69 -6.42 27.15
N PHE A 153 -6.68 -6.81 25.88
CA PHE A 153 -7.88 -7.11 25.09
C PHE A 153 -8.07 -8.62 24.90
N THR A 154 -9.31 -9.04 24.67
CA THR A 154 -9.58 -10.38 24.13
C THR A 154 -9.04 -10.47 22.71
N VAL A 155 -8.73 -11.68 22.21
CA VAL A 155 -8.07 -11.87 20.91
C VAL A 155 -8.86 -11.24 19.75
N ASP A 156 -10.19 -11.37 19.77
CA ASP A 156 -11.08 -10.70 18.81
C ASP A 156 -10.98 -9.16 18.87
N GLU A 157 -11.05 -8.58 20.07
CA GLU A 157 -10.95 -7.13 20.23
C GLU A 157 -9.54 -6.60 19.90
N HIS A 158 -8.50 -7.37 20.21
CA HIS A 158 -7.13 -7.05 19.83
C HIS A 158 -6.99 -6.90 18.31
N SER A 159 -7.55 -7.81 17.51
CA SER A 159 -7.56 -7.67 16.05
C SER A 159 -8.27 -6.38 15.59
N PHE A 160 -9.39 -6.01 16.22
CA PHE A 160 -10.09 -4.76 15.89
C PHE A 160 -9.28 -3.52 16.27
N VAL A 161 -8.63 -3.53 17.42
CA VAL A 161 -7.73 -2.45 17.87
C VAL A 161 -6.52 -2.33 16.95
N ALA A 162 -5.96 -3.43 16.46
CA ALA A 162 -4.86 -3.41 15.50
C ALA A 162 -5.29 -2.75 14.18
N ILE A 163 -6.45 -3.13 13.63
CA ILE A 163 -7.04 -2.51 12.43
C ILE A 163 -7.28 -1.01 12.66
N GLU A 164 -7.87 -0.65 13.81
CA GLU A 164 -8.13 0.73 14.21
C GLU A 164 -6.84 1.56 14.31
N SER A 165 -5.74 0.94 14.76
CA SER A 165 -4.46 1.61 14.92
C SER A 165 -3.86 2.06 13.59
N LEU A 166 -4.00 1.25 12.53
CA LEU A 166 -3.57 1.63 11.18
C LEU A 166 -4.44 2.74 10.60
N HIS A 167 -5.76 2.67 10.75
CA HIS A 167 -6.67 3.73 10.29
C HIS A 167 -6.41 5.09 10.96
N ARG A 168 -5.94 5.07 12.22
CA ARG A 168 -5.60 6.26 12.98
C ARG A 168 -4.22 6.83 12.66
N LEU A 169 -3.37 6.14 11.89
CA LEU A 169 -2.01 6.60 11.56
C LEU A 169 -2.01 8.03 11.02
N ARG A 170 -2.86 8.31 10.02
CA ARG A 170 -2.98 9.63 9.37
C ARG A 170 -3.47 10.75 10.29
N GLN A 171 -4.05 10.42 11.44
CA GLN A 171 -4.58 11.38 12.41
C GLN A 171 -3.60 11.63 13.56
N SER A 172 -2.52 10.85 13.65
CA SER A 172 -1.57 10.94 14.74
C SER A 172 -0.63 12.12 14.57
N GLU A 173 -0.42 12.87 15.66
CA GLU A 173 0.59 13.92 15.73
C GLU A 173 1.97 13.37 16.13
N ALA A 174 2.07 12.08 16.45
CA ALA A 174 3.35 11.46 16.81
C ALA A 174 4.23 11.29 15.57
N GLU A 175 5.47 11.78 15.67
CA GLU A 175 6.44 11.80 14.57
C GLU A 175 6.71 10.41 13.98
N TRP A 176 6.78 9.36 14.80
CA TRP A 176 6.98 8.00 14.30
C TRP A 176 5.72 7.43 13.65
N ASP A 177 4.52 7.79 14.10
CA ASP A 177 3.27 7.34 13.47
C ASP A 177 3.14 7.91 12.05
N GLN A 178 3.73 9.09 11.78
CA GLN A 178 3.78 9.67 10.43
C GLN A 178 4.56 8.79 9.46
N ARG A 179 5.72 8.25 9.86
CA ARG A 179 6.52 7.35 9.01
C ARG A 179 5.78 6.05 8.65
N TYR A 180 5.03 5.48 9.59
CA TYR A 180 4.17 4.34 9.30
C TYR A 180 2.94 4.73 8.46
N ALA A 181 2.44 5.95 8.58
CA ALA A 181 1.35 6.45 7.72
C ALA A 181 1.82 6.56 6.25
N GLU A 182 3.02 7.07 6.02
CA GLU A 182 3.65 7.17 4.70
C GLU A 182 3.85 5.77 4.10
N LEU A 183 4.46 4.86 4.87
CA LEU A 183 4.62 3.46 4.48
C LEU A 183 3.29 2.77 4.13
N PHE A 184 2.23 3.10 4.86
CA PHE A 184 0.88 2.59 4.60
C PHE A 184 0.30 3.16 3.30
N ASP A 185 0.55 4.44 3.00
CA ASP A 185 0.05 5.12 1.81
C ASP A 185 0.69 4.58 0.51
N GLU A 186 1.83 3.91 0.61
CA GLU A 186 2.51 3.25 -0.51
C GLU A 186 2.01 1.83 -0.83
N LEU A 187 1.17 1.23 0.02
CA LEU A 187 0.69 -0.13 -0.19
C LEU A 187 -0.21 -0.25 -1.42
N GLU A 188 0.04 -1.24 -2.25
CA GLU A 188 -0.73 -1.49 -3.48
C GLU A 188 -2.08 -2.14 -3.16
N ARG A 189 -2.11 -3.01 -2.14
CA ARG A 189 -3.29 -3.82 -1.75
C ARG A 189 -3.51 -3.81 -0.23
N PRO A 190 -3.87 -2.66 0.37
CA PRO A 190 -4.03 -2.53 1.83
C PRO A 190 -5.12 -3.44 2.42
N GLU A 191 -6.13 -3.82 1.62
CA GLU A 191 -7.16 -4.77 2.07
C GLU A 191 -6.59 -6.14 2.48
N LEU A 192 -5.49 -6.58 1.88
CA LEU A 192 -4.84 -7.86 2.21
C LEU A 192 -4.17 -7.79 3.58
N LEU A 193 -3.54 -6.66 3.91
CA LEU A 193 -2.98 -6.40 5.23
C LEU A 193 -4.07 -6.43 6.31
N TYR A 194 -5.21 -5.78 6.08
CA TYR A 194 -6.31 -5.79 7.03
C TYR A 194 -6.93 -7.17 7.23
N LEU A 195 -7.09 -7.95 6.15
CA LEU A 195 -7.56 -9.32 6.27
C LEU A 195 -6.54 -10.20 7.02
N ALA A 196 -5.25 -10.04 6.76
CA ALA A 196 -4.19 -10.72 7.51
C ALA A 196 -4.24 -10.34 9.00
N LEU A 197 -4.39 -9.06 9.35
CA LEU A 197 -4.55 -8.60 10.73
C LEU A 197 -5.78 -9.22 11.42
N LEU A 198 -6.90 -9.36 10.71
CA LEU A 198 -8.10 -9.99 11.24
C LEU A 198 -7.89 -11.49 11.52
N LEU A 199 -6.98 -12.14 10.80
CA LEU A 199 -6.77 -13.59 10.81
C LEU A 199 -5.49 -14.06 11.53
N HIS A 200 -4.52 -13.19 11.80
CA HIS A 200 -3.16 -13.59 12.22
C HIS A 200 -3.13 -14.47 13.48
N ASP A 201 -4.05 -14.21 14.41
CA ASP A 201 -4.07 -14.81 15.74
C ASP A 201 -5.23 -15.79 15.98
N ILE A 202 -5.99 -16.15 14.93
CA ILE A 202 -7.16 -17.04 15.06
C ILE A 202 -6.80 -18.42 15.59
N GLY A 203 -5.55 -18.86 15.37
CA GLY A 203 -4.98 -20.10 15.87
C GLY A 203 -4.83 -20.15 17.40
N LYS A 204 -4.85 -19.02 18.11
CA LYS A 204 -4.88 -19.00 19.59
C LYS A 204 -6.12 -19.68 20.17
N GLY A 205 -7.18 -19.83 19.37
CA GLY A 205 -8.37 -20.61 19.72
C GLY A 205 -8.16 -22.13 19.73
N ALA A 206 -7.06 -22.63 19.14
CA ALA A 206 -6.72 -24.04 19.10
C ALA A 206 -5.81 -24.43 20.28
N SER A 207 -6.25 -25.38 21.11
CA SER A 207 -5.62 -25.66 22.41
C SER A 207 -4.24 -26.33 22.37
N ASN A 208 -3.84 -26.94 21.25
CA ASN A 208 -2.72 -27.92 21.20
C ASN A 208 -1.72 -27.72 20.05
N ALA A 209 -1.80 -26.62 19.31
CA ALA A 209 -0.92 -26.36 18.17
C ALA A 209 -0.17 -25.03 18.35
N ASN A 210 0.98 -24.90 17.66
CA ASN A 210 1.57 -23.58 17.45
C ASN A 210 0.51 -22.68 16.79
N HIS A 211 0.21 -21.54 17.41
CA HIS A 211 -0.88 -20.67 16.96
C HIS A 211 -0.67 -20.17 15.54
N VAL A 212 0.58 -19.96 15.09
CA VAL A 212 0.88 -19.58 13.70
C VAL A 212 0.39 -20.66 12.74
N ASP A 213 0.80 -21.91 12.95
CA ASP A 213 0.43 -23.04 12.09
C ASP A 213 -1.08 -23.27 12.10
N ALA A 214 -1.71 -23.13 13.26
CA ALA A 214 -3.16 -23.21 13.40
C ALA A 214 -3.87 -22.05 12.67
N SER A 215 -3.35 -20.82 12.77
CA SER A 215 -3.89 -19.66 12.05
C SER A 215 -3.81 -19.87 10.54
N LEU A 216 -2.69 -20.38 10.01
CA LEU A 216 -2.52 -20.68 8.59
C LEU A 216 -3.55 -21.71 8.10
N GLN A 217 -3.72 -22.81 8.84
CA GLN A 217 -4.68 -23.85 8.49
C GLN A 217 -6.13 -23.32 8.48
N ILE A 218 -6.48 -22.51 9.48
CA ILE A 218 -7.82 -21.94 9.61
C ILE A 218 -8.05 -20.88 8.52
N ALA A 219 -7.07 -20.00 8.27
CA ALA A 219 -7.14 -18.95 7.26
C ALA A 219 -7.37 -19.51 5.84
N GLN A 220 -6.84 -20.69 5.52
CA GLN A 220 -7.08 -21.34 4.24
C GLN A 220 -8.57 -21.56 3.96
N SER A 221 -9.34 -21.93 4.98
CA SER A 221 -10.79 -22.13 4.85
C SER A 221 -11.51 -20.80 4.62
N CYS A 222 -11.03 -19.73 5.25
CA CYS A 222 -11.54 -18.37 5.07
C CYS A 222 -11.33 -17.89 3.63
N MET A 223 -10.10 -17.98 3.12
CA MET A 223 -9.75 -17.51 1.78
C MET A 223 -10.44 -18.32 0.69
N ASN A 224 -10.65 -19.63 0.89
CA ASN A 224 -11.44 -20.46 -0.03
C ASN A 224 -12.90 -19.98 -0.11
N ARG A 225 -13.48 -19.53 1.01
CA ARG A 225 -14.85 -19.01 1.04
C ARG A 225 -14.97 -17.64 0.39
N LEU A 226 -13.96 -16.80 0.56
CA LEU A 226 -13.87 -15.48 -0.06
C LEU A 226 -13.50 -15.56 -1.55
N ASP A 227 -13.11 -16.74 -2.04
CA ASP A 227 -12.66 -16.98 -3.42
C ASP A 227 -11.54 -16.02 -3.85
N LEU A 228 -10.58 -15.82 -2.92
CA LEU A 228 -9.40 -14.99 -3.19
C LEU A 228 -8.60 -15.59 -4.35
N ASP A 229 -7.91 -14.74 -5.11
CA ASP A 229 -6.99 -15.21 -6.13
C ASP A 229 -5.74 -15.86 -5.49
N PRO A 230 -4.97 -16.68 -6.24
CA PRO A 230 -3.79 -17.35 -5.68
C PRO A 230 -2.73 -16.40 -5.09
N SER A 231 -2.53 -15.23 -5.70
CA SER A 231 -1.51 -14.26 -5.27
C SER A 231 -1.88 -13.52 -3.99
N GLU A 232 -3.16 -13.17 -3.83
CA GLU A 232 -3.74 -12.63 -2.61
C GLU A 232 -3.60 -13.63 -1.45
N ARG A 233 -3.92 -14.91 -1.71
CA ARG A 233 -3.80 -15.99 -0.72
C ARG A 233 -2.37 -16.14 -0.25
N GLU A 234 -1.43 -16.18 -1.19
CA GLU A 234 -0.02 -16.33 -0.88
C GLU A 234 0.48 -15.18 0.00
N THR A 235 0.09 -13.95 -0.32
CA THR A 235 0.44 -12.76 0.46
C THR A 235 -0.13 -12.83 1.88
N ILE A 236 -1.42 -13.16 2.04
CA ILE A 236 -2.04 -13.27 3.37
C ILE A 236 -1.41 -14.39 4.20
N LEU A 237 -1.18 -15.56 3.61
CA LEU A 237 -0.51 -16.67 4.29
C LEU A 237 0.92 -16.31 4.68
N PHE A 238 1.64 -15.61 3.82
CA PHE A 238 2.97 -15.10 4.12
C PHE A 238 2.94 -14.19 5.36
N LEU A 239 2.02 -13.22 5.40
CA LEU A 239 1.89 -12.28 6.51
C LEU A 239 1.55 -13.00 7.82
N ILE A 240 0.56 -13.91 7.80
CA ILE A 240 0.18 -14.71 8.97
C ILE A 240 1.34 -15.60 9.41
N GLY A 241 2.04 -16.25 8.48
CA GLY A 241 3.14 -17.16 8.78
C GLY A 241 4.37 -16.45 9.39
N ASN A 242 4.55 -15.18 9.05
CA ASN A 242 5.73 -14.40 9.44
C ASN A 242 5.43 -13.26 10.44
N HIS A 243 4.21 -13.14 10.98
CA HIS A 243 3.82 -11.99 11.80
C HIS A 243 4.68 -11.77 13.06
N LEU A 244 5.36 -12.81 13.55
CA LEU A 244 6.30 -12.74 14.68
C LEU A 244 7.76 -12.49 14.26
N GLU A 245 8.08 -12.48 12.97
CA GLU A 245 9.45 -12.48 12.46
C GLU A 245 10.19 -11.20 12.84
N ILE A 246 9.60 -10.03 12.58
CA ILE A 246 10.20 -8.74 12.96
C ILE A 246 10.46 -8.72 14.46
N SER A 247 9.45 -9.02 15.27
CA SER A 247 9.58 -9.10 16.74
C SER A 247 10.66 -10.09 17.19
N ALA A 248 10.87 -11.20 16.46
CA ALA A 248 11.92 -12.16 16.74
C ALA A 248 13.32 -11.64 16.35
N THR A 249 13.44 -10.95 15.22
CA THR A 249 14.68 -10.34 14.73
C THR A 249 15.12 -9.19 15.63
N LEU A 250 14.19 -8.38 16.14
CA LEU A 250 14.48 -7.29 17.09
C LEU A 250 15.08 -7.76 18.42
N ARG A 251 15.01 -9.06 18.73
CA ARG A 251 15.69 -9.65 19.91
C ARG A 251 17.16 -10.00 19.64
N ARG A 252 17.61 -9.87 18.40
CA ARG A 252 18.99 -10.09 17.95
C ARG A 252 19.64 -8.74 17.64
N ASP A 253 20.90 -8.77 17.21
CA ASP A 253 21.57 -7.58 16.72
C ASP A 253 21.01 -7.20 15.34
N ILE A 254 20.26 -6.09 15.28
CA ILE A 254 19.66 -5.57 14.05
C ILE A 254 20.65 -4.81 13.16
N PHE A 255 21.90 -4.65 13.62
CA PHE A 255 22.98 -4.02 12.86
C PHE A 255 23.93 -5.06 12.23
N ASP A 256 23.72 -6.35 12.48
CA ASP A 256 24.47 -7.44 11.85
C ASP A 256 24.04 -7.62 10.37
N PRO A 257 24.93 -7.38 9.39
CA PRO A 257 24.60 -7.51 7.97
C PRO A 257 24.13 -8.91 7.56
N ASP A 258 24.62 -9.96 8.22
CA ASP A 258 24.22 -11.35 7.90
C ASP A 258 22.79 -11.64 8.41
N ALA A 259 22.43 -11.07 9.56
CA ALA A 259 21.07 -11.16 10.11
C ALA A 259 20.07 -10.38 9.25
N ILE A 260 20.43 -9.17 8.80
CA ILE A 260 19.61 -8.36 7.88
C ILE A 260 19.41 -9.09 6.56
N ARG A 261 20.47 -9.67 5.98
CA ARG A 261 20.37 -10.46 4.74
C ARG A 261 19.38 -11.61 4.88
N GLY A 262 19.55 -12.46 5.91
CA GLY A 262 18.67 -13.61 6.10
C GLY A 262 17.20 -13.22 6.33
N PHE A 263 16.97 -12.10 7.04
CA PHE A 263 15.64 -11.54 7.23
C PHE A 263 15.05 -11.01 5.91
N ALA A 264 15.81 -10.22 5.16
CA ALA A 264 15.37 -9.63 3.90
C ALA A 264 15.09 -10.69 2.83
N GLU A 265 15.95 -11.70 2.69
CA GLU A 265 15.72 -12.85 1.79
C GLU A 265 14.40 -13.57 2.11
N LYS A 266 14.04 -13.66 3.40
CA LYS A 266 12.75 -14.23 3.84
C LYS A 266 11.55 -13.39 3.43
N MET A 267 11.71 -12.07 3.29
CA MET A 267 10.60 -11.17 2.91
C MET A 267 10.22 -11.27 1.44
N GLU A 268 11.14 -11.72 0.60
CA GLU A 268 11.03 -11.90 -0.86
C GLU A 268 10.77 -10.62 -1.66
N THR A 269 9.80 -9.79 -1.27
CA THR A 269 9.42 -8.56 -1.98
C THR A 269 9.36 -7.35 -1.04
N PRO A 270 9.65 -6.14 -1.54
CA PRO A 270 9.46 -4.92 -0.77
C PRO A 270 8.02 -4.77 -0.25
N GLU A 271 7.01 -5.09 -1.05
CA GLU A 271 5.60 -4.99 -0.65
C GLU A 271 5.28 -5.87 0.56
N ARG A 272 5.75 -7.13 0.58
CA ARG A 272 5.59 -8.03 1.73
C ARG A 272 6.31 -7.49 2.97
N LEU A 273 7.50 -6.91 2.80
CA LEU A 273 8.23 -6.26 3.89
C LEU A 273 7.44 -5.07 4.46
N LYS A 274 6.88 -4.19 3.61
CA LYS A 274 6.02 -3.06 4.06
C LYS A 274 4.81 -3.55 4.84
N MET A 275 4.05 -4.50 4.26
CA MET A 275 2.87 -5.07 4.91
C MET A 275 3.21 -5.74 6.24
N LEU A 276 4.29 -6.53 6.31
CA LEU A 276 4.69 -7.18 7.56
C LEU A 276 5.12 -6.16 8.62
N THR A 277 5.80 -5.10 8.22
CA THR A 277 6.24 -4.01 9.09
C THR A 277 5.04 -3.30 9.71
N LEU A 278 4.03 -2.96 8.90
CA LEU A 278 2.78 -2.35 9.37
C LEU A 278 1.96 -3.30 10.24
N LEU A 279 1.91 -4.59 9.88
CA LEU A 279 1.25 -5.63 10.68
C LEU A 279 1.89 -5.71 12.07
N THR A 280 3.21 -5.83 12.16
CA THR A 280 3.92 -5.89 13.44
C THR A 280 3.75 -4.60 14.25
N TYR A 281 3.80 -3.44 13.61
CA TYR A 281 3.52 -2.17 14.26
C TYR A 281 2.12 -2.15 14.91
N ALA A 282 1.10 -2.53 14.13
CA ALA A 282 -0.30 -2.53 14.58
C ALA A 282 -0.55 -3.55 15.70
N ASP A 283 0.03 -4.74 15.57
CA ASP A 283 -0.03 -5.81 16.57
C ASP A 283 0.56 -5.35 17.91
N ILE A 284 1.80 -4.82 17.91
CA ILE A 284 2.44 -4.31 19.14
C ILE A 284 1.59 -3.21 19.78
N LYS A 285 1.07 -2.26 18.98
CA LYS A 285 0.25 -1.14 19.47
C LYS A 285 -1.09 -1.62 20.03
N ALA A 286 -1.63 -2.73 19.53
CA ALA A 286 -2.88 -3.32 19.96
C ALA A 286 -2.78 -4.22 21.21
N VAL A 287 -1.56 -4.53 21.70
CA VAL A 287 -1.39 -5.27 22.95
C VAL A 287 -1.87 -4.44 24.15
N ASN A 288 -1.36 -3.21 24.27
CA ASN A 288 -1.81 -2.16 25.20
C ASN A 288 -1.23 -0.78 24.78
N PRO A 289 -1.78 0.35 25.29
CA PRO A 289 -1.36 1.69 24.88
C PRO A 289 0.12 2.03 25.09
N ASP A 290 0.78 1.37 26.05
CA ASP A 290 2.18 1.62 26.41
C ASP A 290 3.14 0.58 25.80
N ALA A 291 2.62 -0.39 25.03
CA ALA A 291 3.40 -1.52 24.53
C ALA A 291 4.40 -1.10 23.45
N LEU A 292 3.97 -0.20 22.55
CA LEU A 292 4.79 0.40 21.51
C LEU A 292 5.49 1.63 22.08
N THR A 293 6.73 1.45 22.53
CA THR A 293 7.57 2.58 22.95
C THR A 293 8.23 3.23 21.73
N PRO A 294 8.63 4.51 21.80
CA PRO A 294 9.31 5.19 20.69
C PRO A 294 10.54 4.43 20.19
N TRP A 295 11.34 3.88 21.11
CA TRP A 295 12.51 3.06 20.77
C TRP A 295 12.16 1.76 20.04
N LYS A 296 11.03 1.11 20.36
CA LYS A 296 10.58 -0.08 19.63
C LYS A 296 10.10 0.26 18.23
N ALA A 297 9.34 1.35 18.09
CA ALA A 297 8.91 1.85 16.78
C ALA A 297 10.13 2.17 15.90
N GLU A 298 11.12 2.88 16.45
CA GLU A 298 12.36 3.17 15.74
C GLU A 298 13.09 1.89 15.32
N ASN A 299 13.25 0.90 16.20
CA ASN A 299 13.93 -0.35 15.84
C ASN A 299 13.20 -1.15 14.74
N VAL A 300 11.86 -1.21 14.79
CA VAL A 300 11.06 -1.83 13.72
C VAL A 300 11.34 -1.13 12.40
N PHE A 301 11.34 0.21 12.42
CA PHE A 301 11.55 1.02 11.23
C PHE A 301 12.99 0.92 10.70
N GLN A 302 14.00 0.90 11.57
CA GLN A 302 15.41 0.70 11.18
C GLN A 302 15.64 -0.68 10.54
N LEU A 303 15.02 -1.73 11.07
CA LEU A 303 15.07 -3.05 10.44
C LEU A 303 14.36 -3.04 9.08
N TYR A 304 13.23 -2.35 8.95
CA TYR A 304 12.55 -2.15 7.67
C TYR A 304 13.48 -1.49 6.65
N ILE A 305 14.09 -0.36 6.98
CA ILE A 305 15.00 0.36 6.09
C ILE A 305 16.19 -0.52 5.68
N ALA A 306 16.82 -1.20 6.64
CA ALA A 306 17.96 -2.08 6.35
C ALA A 306 17.57 -3.25 5.42
N ALA A 307 16.42 -3.88 5.67
CA ALA A 307 15.93 -4.99 4.86
C ALA A 307 15.42 -4.54 3.49
N PHE A 308 14.80 -3.37 3.40
CA PHE A 308 14.35 -2.76 2.16
C PHE A 308 15.55 -2.44 1.27
N ASN A 309 16.58 -1.84 1.85
CA ASN A 309 17.86 -1.61 1.18
C ASN A 309 18.44 -2.95 0.68
N PHE A 310 18.46 -4.00 1.52
CA PHE A 310 18.93 -5.32 1.10
C PHE A 310 18.13 -5.98 -0.02
N LEU A 311 16.80 -5.98 0.06
CA LEU A 311 15.93 -6.51 -1.01
C LEU A 311 16.18 -5.77 -2.31
N ASN A 312 16.43 -4.47 -2.19
CA ASN A 312 16.85 -3.68 -3.30
C ASN A 312 18.29 -4.01 -3.71
N HIS A 313 19.22 -4.44 -2.86
CA HIS A 313 20.62 -4.77 -3.20
C HIS A 313 20.77 -5.92 -4.24
N ASN A 314 19.84 -6.87 -4.34
CA ASN A 314 19.95 -8.06 -5.22
C ASN A 314 19.40 -7.92 -6.67
N VAL A 315 19.24 -6.71 -7.23
CA VAL A 315 18.62 -6.50 -8.57
C VAL A 315 19.46 -6.99 -9.77
N ASP A 316 20.70 -7.40 -9.50
CA ASP A 316 21.70 -8.07 -10.34
C ASP A 316 21.30 -8.99 -11.51
N GLN A 317 20.34 -9.88 -11.24
CA GLN A 317 20.15 -11.10 -12.04
C GLN A 317 19.28 -10.79 -13.25
N ARG A 318 19.83 -10.93 -14.47
CA ARG A 318 19.09 -10.71 -15.72
C ARG A 318 18.47 -11.98 -16.27
N LEU A 319 17.37 -11.81 -16.99
CA LEU A 319 16.66 -12.84 -17.70
C LEU A 319 17.43 -13.22 -18.95
N HIS A 320 17.64 -14.52 -19.11
CA HIS A 320 18.24 -15.13 -20.28
C HIS A 320 17.32 -16.23 -20.82
N GLY A 321 17.38 -16.45 -22.13
CA GLY A 321 16.42 -17.19 -22.92
C GLY A 321 16.05 -18.64 -22.52
N ASP A 322 16.66 -19.20 -21.47
CA ASP A 322 16.48 -20.57 -20.98
C ASP A 322 16.06 -20.65 -19.50
N ILE A 323 15.65 -19.56 -18.85
CA ILE A 323 15.18 -19.60 -17.46
C ILE A 323 13.82 -20.31 -17.39
N GLU A 324 13.76 -21.39 -16.60
CA GLU A 324 12.53 -21.97 -16.06
C GLU A 324 12.08 -21.11 -14.88
N ASP A 325 11.09 -20.26 -15.12
CA ASP A 325 10.44 -19.41 -14.12
C ASP A 325 8.94 -19.70 -14.20
N ASP A 326 8.29 -19.92 -13.05
CA ASP A 326 6.86 -20.26 -13.00
C ASP A 326 6.00 -19.12 -13.58
N HIS A 327 6.42 -17.86 -13.44
CA HIS A 327 5.75 -16.72 -14.09
C HIS A 327 5.90 -16.78 -15.61
N LEU A 328 7.07 -17.19 -16.14
CA LEU A 328 7.26 -17.39 -17.57
C LEU A 328 6.37 -18.53 -18.11
N ALA A 329 6.16 -19.59 -17.32
CA ALA A 329 5.25 -20.66 -17.69
C ALA A 329 3.80 -20.16 -17.80
N GLN A 330 3.35 -19.33 -16.85
CA GLN A 330 2.03 -18.72 -16.88
C GLN A 330 1.84 -17.74 -18.06
N ILE A 331 2.83 -16.88 -18.33
CA ILE A 331 2.80 -15.95 -19.49
C ILE A 331 2.76 -16.74 -20.81
N ARG A 332 3.57 -17.81 -20.93
CA ARG A 332 3.58 -18.69 -22.12
C ARG A 332 2.24 -19.41 -22.32
N ALA A 333 1.55 -19.77 -21.24
CA ALA A 333 0.23 -20.39 -21.31
C ALA A 333 -0.85 -19.42 -21.80
N LEU A 334 -0.77 -18.13 -21.44
CA LEU A 334 -1.73 -17.11 -21.85
C LEU A 334 -1.58 -16.69 -23.31
N VAL A 335 -0.36 -16.72 -23.87
CA VAL A 335 -0.13 -16.33 -25.28
C VAL A 335 0.81 -17.30 -26.01
N PRO A 336 0.30 -18.45 -26.50
CA PRO A 336 1.09 -19.47 -27.21
C PRO A 336 1.78 -18.94 -28.48
N THR A 337 1.17 -17.95 -29.14
CA THR A 337 1.60 -17.39 -30.44
C THR A 337 2.65 -16.28 -30.34
N ALA A 338 2.91 -15.72 -29.15
CA ALA A 338 3.85 -14.60 -28.96
C ALA A 338 5.28 -15.05 -28.60
N GLY A 339 5.53 -16.36 -28.49
CA GLY A 339 6.73 -16.91 -27.86
C GLY A 339 8.07 -16.31 -28.33
N LYS A 340 8.22 -16.00 -29.64
CA LYS A 340 9.45 -15.40 -30.16
C LYS A 340 9.59 -13.91 -29.79
N LYS A 341 8.51 -13.12 -29.90
CA LYS A 341 8.51 -11.69 -29.55
C LYS A 341 8.71 -11.50 -28.05
N LEU A 342 8.03 -12.31 -27.24
CA LEU A 342 8.16 -12.33 -25.79
C LEU A 342 9.61 -12.67 -25.38
N LYS A 343 10.21 -13.72 -25.95
CA LYS A 343 11.60 -14.09 -25.67
C LYS A 343 12.56 -12.94 -25.99
N THR A 344 12.44 -12.33 -27.16
CA THR A 344 13.31 -11.20 -27.55
C THR A 344 13.12 -9.99 -26.65
N PHE A 345 11.89 -9.69 -26.22
CA PHE A 345 11.62 -8.57 -25.34
C PHE A 345 12.17 -8.78 -23.93
N LEU A 346 12.04 -10.00 -23.38
CA LEU A 346 12.48 -10.31 -22.02
C LEU A 346 14.01 -10.49 -21.89
N GLU A 347 14.69 -10.82 -22.99
CA GLU A 347 16.13 -11.04 -22.97
C GLU A 347 16.88 -9.79 -22.46
N GLY A 348 17.66 -9.98 -21.39
CA GLY A 348 18.45 -8.93 -20.76
C GLY A 348 17.69 -8.03 -19.79
N LEU A 349 16.36 -8.18 -19.62
CA LEU A 349 15.66 -7.50 -18.51
C LEU A 349 16.10 -8.09 -17.16
N PRO A 350 16.15 -7.31 -16.08
CA PRO A 350 16.33 -7.84 -14.72
C PRO A 350 15.21 -8.84 -14.36
N LYS A 351 15.50 -9.90 -13.61
CA LYS A 351 14.50 -10.87 -13.10
C LYS A 351 13.40 -10.17 -12.31
N ARG A 352 13.74 -9.10 -11.58
CA ARG A 352 12.77 -8.28 -10.84
C ARG A 352 11.64 -7.76 -11.73
N TYR A 353 11.87 -7.59 -13.04
CA TYR A 353 10.82 -7.22 -13.97
C TYR A 353 9.61 -8.19 -13.91
N LEU A 354 9.86 -9.50 -13.85
CA LEU A 354 8.80 -10.51 -13.77
C LEU A 354 8.16 -10.63 -12.39
N THR A 355 8.82 -10.15 -11.33
CA THR A 355 8.22 -10.06 -9.99
C THR A 355 7.50 -8.75 -9.75
N THR A 356 7.80 -7.72 -10.55
CA THR A 356 7.17 -6.39 -10.47
C THR A 356 5.88 -6.33 -11.27
N TYR A 357 5.84 -7.00 -12.43
CA TYR A 357 4.72 -6.92 -13.36
C TYR A 357 3.97 -8.24 -13.47
N SER A 358 2.64 -8.16 -13.53
CA SER A 358 1.81 -9.33 -13.76
C SER A 358 1.96 -9.87 -15.19
N ALA A 359 1.49 -11.09 -15.43
CA ALA A 359 1.53 -11.67 -16.77
C ALA A 359 0.78 -10.81 -17.80
N THR A 360 -0.31 -10.13 -17.41
CA THR A 360 -1.06 -9.22 -18.27
C THR A 360 -0.28 -7.96 -18.60
N ASP A 361 0.43 -7.37 -17.64
CA ASP A 361 1.23 -6.16 -17.86
C ASP A 361 2.40 -6.46 -18.79
N VAL A 362 3.08 -7.60 -18.58
CA VAL A 362 4.18 -8.04 -19.44
C VAL A 362 3.72 -8.18 -20.89
N LEU A 363 2.51 -8.71 -21.13
CA LEU A 363 1.95 -8.82 -22.47
C LEU A 363 1.65 -7.44 -23.07
N ALA A 364 1.07 -6.52 -22.29
CA ALA A 364 0.83 -5.15 -22.73
C ALA A 364 2.14 -4.44 -23.11
N HIS A 365 3.21 -4.63 -22.32
CA HIS A 365 4.54 -4.09 -22.63
C HIS A 365 5.12 -4.69 -23.92
N VAL A 366 4.95 -5.99 -24.17
CA VAL A 366 5.38 -6.62 -25.44
C VAL A 366 4.62 -6.05 -26.64
N GLU A 367 3.33 -5.79 -26.50
CA GLU A 367 2.52 -5.16 -27.54
C GLU A 367 2.96 -3.70 -27.81
N MET A 368 3.15 -2.92 -26.75
CA MET A 368 3.70 -1.56 -26.83
C MET A 368 5.07 -1.56 -27.52
N ALA A 369 5.99 -2.43 -27.11
CA ALA A 369 7.30 -2.58 -27.74
C ALA A 369 7.19 -2.90 -29.23
N GLY A 370 6.20 -3.70 -29.63
CA GLY A 370 5.91 -4.00 -31.04
C GLY A 370 5.48 -2.80 -31.89
N ARG A 371 5.01 -1.70 -31.26
CA ARG A 371 4.60 -0.46 -31.95
C ARG A 371 5.71 0.58 -32.09
N LEU A 372 6.83 0.41 -31.38
CA LEU A 372 7.96 1.35 -31.36
C LEU A 372 8.57 1.65 -32.75
N GLY A 373 8.42 0.73 -33.71
CA GLY A 373 8.88 0.96 -35.09
C GLY A 373 8.10 2.04 -35.86
N ASN A 374 6.84 2.28 -35.49
CA ASN A 374 5.98 3.29 -36.12
C ASN A 374 5.81 4.53 -35.24
N ASP A 375 5.73 4.32 -33.92
CA ASP A 375 5.53 5.36 -32.93
C ASP A 375 6.59 5.22 -31.82
N PRO A 376 7.66 6.04 -31.85
CA PRO A 376 8.88 5.80 -31.08
C PRO A 376 8.70 5.95 -29.56
N ILE A 377 7.55 6.45 -29.09
CA ILE A 377 7.24 6.63 -27.68
C ILE A 377 5.85 6.05 -27.44
N GLN A 378 5.74 5.03 -26.60
CA GLN A 378 4.47 4.48 -26.16
C GLN A 378 4.21 4.90 -24.71
N LEU A 379 3.03 5.46 -24.46
CA LEU A 379 2.60 5.85 -23.12
C LEU A 379 1.29 5.15 -22.77
N LEU A 380 1.25 4.53 -21.61
CA LEU A 380 0.03 4.05 -20.96
C LEU A 380 -0.13 4.82 -19.65
N LEU A 381 -1.29 5.44 -19.46
CA LEU A 381 -1.62 6.17 -18.24
C LEU A 381 -2.89 5.54 -17.66
N GLU A 382 -2.77 5.04 -16.44
CA GLU A 382 -3.84 4.38 -15.72
C GLU A 382 -4.09 5.08 -14.38
N ARG A 383 -5.34 5.03 -13.94
CA ARG A 383 -5.75 5.60 -12.64
C ARG A 383 -5.92 4.45 -11.66
N GLY A 384 -5.04 4.43 -10.65
CA GLY A 384 -5.21 3.58 -9.47
C GLY A 384 -6.17 4.19 -8.45
N ARG A 385 -6.29 3.54 -7.28
CA ARG A 385 -7.14 4.03 -6.18
C ARG A 385 -6.60 5.31 -5.53
N HIS A 386 -5.27 5.39 -5.35
CA HIS A 386 -4.61 6.49 -4.62
C HIS A 386 -3.52 7.21 -5.43
N TRP A 387 -3.16 6.70 -6.60
CA TRP A 387 -2.14 7.27 -7.48
C TRP A 387 -2.49 7.05 -8.95
N PHE A 388 -1.74 7.70 -9.82
CA PHE A 388 -1.67 7.43 -11.25
C PHE A 388 -0.45 6.59 -11.57
N GLU A 389 -0.57 5.72 -12.55
CA GLU A 389 0.51 4.90 -13.08
C GLU A 389 0.77 5.30 -14.53
N LEU A 390 1.98 5.77 -14.82
CA LEU A 390 2.45 6.10 -16.17
C LEU A 390 3.53 5.11 -16.57
N THR A 391 3.21 4.25 -17.52
CA THR A 391 4.15 3.34 -18.16
C THR A 391 4.61 3.93 -19.50
N LEU A 392 5.93 4.05 -19.64
CA LEU A 392 6.64 4.57 -20.80
C LEU A 392 7.49 3.47 -21.42
N LEU A 393 7.28 3.21 -22.71
CA LEU A 393 8.18 2.40 -23.52
C LEU A 393 8.78 3.25 -24.65
N THR A 394 10.10 3.18 -24.78
CA THR A 394 10.88 3.86 -25.83
C THR A 394 12.17 3.09 -26.10
N ASN A 395 12.84 3.38 -27.20
CA ASN A 395 14.27 3.07 -27.29
C ASN A 395 15.05 3.99 -26.35
N ASP A 396 16.17 3.50 -25.84
CA ASP A 396 17.05 4.23 -24.93
C ASP A 396 17.47 5.60 -25.50
N ARG A 397 17.47 6.61 -24.63
CA ARG A 397 17.66 8.02 -24.97
C ARG A 397 18.43 8.74 -23.86
N PRO A 398 19.31 9.71 -24.22
CA PRO A 398 20.01 10.51 -23.23
C PRO A 398 19.04 11.20 -22.27
N ALA A 399 19.33 11.11 -20.96
CA ALA A 399 18.57 11.78 -19.90
C ALA A 399 17.05 11.46 -19.91
N LEU A 400 16.65 10.26 -20.35
CA LEU A 400 15.25 9.85 -20.43
C LEU A 400 14.53 9.98 -19.08
N PHE A 401 15.04 9.31 -18.05
CA PHE A 401 14.48 9.35 -16.70
C PHE A 401 14.35 10.79 -16.18
N ALA A 402 15.40 11.59 -16.33
CA ALA A 402 15.43 12.99 -15.91
C ALA A 402 14.37 13.82 -16.64
N SER A 403 14.18 13.61 -17.93
CA SER A 403 13.21 14.33 -18.75
C SER A 403 11.77 14.04 -18.31
N VAL A 404 11.45 12.77 -18.07
CA VAL A 404 10.11 12.35 -17.62
C VAL A 404 9.82 12.85 -16.20
N ALA A 405 10.77 12.68 -15.28
CA ALA A 405 10.67 13.21 -13.92
C ALA A 405 10.48 14.74 -13.92
N GLY A 406 11.16 15.44 -14.83
CA GLY A 406 11.00 16.88 -15.03
C GLY A 406 9.61 17.27 -15.52
N VAL A 407 9.05 16.55 -16.50
CA VAL A 407 7.69 16.82 -16.99
C VAL A 407 6.65 16.56 -15.89
N LEU A 408 6.79 15.46 -15.15
CA LEU A 408 5.94 15.15 -14.00
C LEU A 408 5.97 16.29 -12.96
N ALA A 409 7.17 16.73 -12.56
CA ALA A 409 7.35 17.84 -11.65
C ALA A 409 6.75 19.15 -12.19
N ALA A 410 6.95 19.46 -13.48
CA ALA A 410 6.36 20.66 -14.10
C ALA A 410 4.82 20.64 -14.14
N TRP A 411 4.22 19.45 -14.23
CA TRP A 411 2.78 19.24 -14.09
C TRP A 411 2.30 19.25 -12.64
N GLY A 412 3.21 19.31 -11.66
CA GLY A 412 2.89 19.32 -10.24
C GLY A 412 2.50 17.95 -9.71
N MET A 413 2.99 16.90 -10.37
CA MET A 413 2.82 15.52 -9.94
C MET A 413 3.89 15.20 -8.89
N ASN A 414 3.49 14.52 -7.82
CA ASN A 414 4.43 14.04 -6.81
C ASN A 414 4.75 12.56 -7.09
N ILE A 415 5.99 12.27 -7.45
CA ILE A 415 6.43 10.90 -7.78
C ILE A 415 6.60 10.14 -6.46
N VAL A 416 5.82 9.08 -6.29
CA VAL A 416 5.87 8.21 -5.11
C VAL A 416 6.85 7.08 -5.31
N LYS A 417 6.87 6.51 -6.52
CA LYS A 417 7.70 5.36 -6.88
C LYS A 417 8.00 5.44 -8.36
N ALA A 418 9.21 5.04 -8.75
CA ALA A 418 9.54 4.83 -10.15
C ALA A 418 10.27 3.50 -10.29
N ASN A 419 9.97 2.78 -11.36
CA ASN A 419 10.69 1.58 -11.79
C ASN A 419 11.29 1.88 -13.15
N ALA A 420 12.58 1.63 -13.33
CA ALA A 420 13.25 1.73 -14.62
C ALA A 420 13.82 0.36 -14.99
N PHE A 421 13.59 -0.08 -16.22
CA PHE A 421 14.11 -1.34 -16.73
C PHE A 421 14.56 -1.19 -18.17
N SER A 422 15.65 -1.87 -18.53
CA SER A 422 16.16 -1.92 -19.91
C SER A 422 16.43 -3.35 -20.33
N ASN A 423 16.07 -3.69 -21.58
CA ASN A 423 16.35 -5.00 -22.16
C ASN A 423 17.58 -4.97 -23.08
N GLN A 424 18.03 -6.15 -23.54
CA GLN A 424 19.19 -6.25 -24.43
C GLN A 424 18.97 -5.59 -25.80
N ALA A 425 17.71 -5.46 -26.24
CA ALA A 425 17.36 -4.80 -27.49
C ALA A 425 17.42 -3.25 -27.40
N GLY A 426 17.73 -2.68 -26.22
CA GLY A 426 17.76 -1.24 -25.99
C GLY A 426 16.36 -0.63 -25.82
N THR A 427 15.33 -1.45 -25.58
CA THR A 427 14.00 -0.98 -25.17
C THR A 427 14.03 -0.69 -23.68
N VAL A 428 13.62 0.52 -23.32
CA VAL A 428 13.41 0.98 -21.95
C VAL A 428 11.94 0.83 -21.60
N VAL A 429 11.67 0.34 -20.38
CA VAL A 429 10.35 0.20 -19.77
C VAL A 429 10.41 0.91 -18.43
N ASP A 430 9.94 2.15 -18.41
CA ASP A 430 9.90 2.96 -17.20
C ASP A 430 8.45 3.12 -16.73
N THR A 431 8.19 2.88 -15.46
CA THR A 431 6.88 3.08 -14.84
C THR A 431 6.98 4.03 -13.66
N PHE A 432 6.18 5.09 -13.69
CA PHE A 432 6.12 6.11 -12.66
C PHE A 432 4.77 6.07 -11.96
N TYR A 433 4.79 5.92 -10.64
CA TYR A 433 3.63 6.06 -9.76
C TYR A 433 3.66 7.44 -9.13
N PHE A 434 2.59 8.21 -9.29
CA PHE A 434 2.54 9.58 -8.79
C PHE A 434 1.16 10.00 -8.32
N THR A 435 1.12 10.93 -7.39
CA THR A 435 -0.11 11.58 -6.95
C THR A 435 -0.30 12.92 -7.65
N ASP A 436 -1.55 13.23 -7.96
CA ASP A 436 -1.95 14.47 -8.61
C ASP A 436 -2.32 15.52 -7.55
N ARG A 437 -1.29 16.21 -7.03
CA ARG A 437 -1.38 17.16 -5.92
C ARG A 437 -2.49 18.21 -6.12
N PHE A 438 -2.71 18.62 -7.38
CA PHE A 438 -3.67 19.66 -7.73
C PHE A 438 -4.99 19.11 -8.30
N ARG A 439 -5.16 17.79 -8.31
CA ARG A 439 -6.32 17.08 -8.87
C ARG A 439 -6.62 17.46 -10.33
N THR A 440 -5.59 17.82 -11.09
CA THR A 440 -5.69 18.23 -12.49
C THR A 440 -6.20 17.10 -13.38
N LEU A 441 -5.56 15.93 -13.32
CA LEU A 441 -5.92 14.72 -14.05
C LEU A 441 -7.14 14.04 -13.42
N GLU A 442 -7.27 14.08 -12.09
CA GLU A 442 -8.42 13.47 -11.41
C GLU A 442 -9.76 14.09 -11.80
N LEU A 443 -9.79 15.42 -11.95
CA LEU A 443 -11.01 16.18 -12.23
C LEU A 443 -11.23 16.43 -13.73
N ASN A 444 -10.19 16.31 -14.57
CA ASN A 444 -10.27 16.66 -15.99
C ASN A 444 -9.66 15.58 -16.89
N LEU A 445 -10.51 14.69 -17.43
CA LEU A 445 -10.07 13.64 -18.36
C LEU A 445 -9.41 14.18 -19.65
N GLN A 446 -9.79 15.38 -20.10
CA GLN A 446 -9.18 16.01 -21.29
C GLN A 446 -7.69 16.37 -21.07
N GLU A 447 -7.28 16.59 -19.82
CA GLU A 447 -5.89 16.90 -19.49
C GLU A 447 -4.99 15.68 -19.63
N TRP A 448 -5.52 14.45 -19.65
CA TRP A 448 -4.72 13.23 -19.80
C TRP A 448 -3.97 13.21 -21.14
N GLU A 449 -4.67 13.52 -22.23
CA GLU A 449 -4.07 13.55 -23.57
C GLU A 449 -3.15 14.77 -23.76
N ARG A 450 -3.37 15.86 -23.03
CA ARG A 450 -2.46 17.00 -23.02
C ARG A 450 -1.18 16.68 -22.23
N PHE A 451 -1.32 15.98 -21.11
CA PHE A 451 -0.23 15.51 -20.27
C PHE A 451 0.67 14.52 -21.02
N LYS A 452 0.10 13.48 -21.65
CA LYS A 452 0.84 12.54 -22.51
C LYS A 452 1.58 13.26 -23.64
N ARG A 453 0.91 14.18 -24.35
CA ARG A 453 1.56 14.99 -25.40
C ARG A 453 2.70 15.85 -24.88
N SER A 454 2.60 16.36 -23.66
CA SER A 454 3.67 17.11 -23.02
C SER A 454 4.92 16.25 -22.86
N ILE A 455 4.77 15.03 -22.35
CA ILE A 455 5.86 14.05 -22.19
C ILE A 455 6.48 13.75 -23.56
N VAL A 456 5.65 13.38 -24.55
CA VAL A 456 6.11 13.10 -25.92
C VAL A 456 6.87 14.29 -26.51
N SER A 457 6.35 15.52 -26.39
CA SER A 457 7.00 16.72 -26.95
C SER A 457 8.38 16.98 -26.35
N VAL A 458 8.55 16.78 -25.03
CA VAL A 458 9.85 16.97 -24.36
C VAL A 458 10.82 15.87 -24.78
N LEU A 459 10.36 14.61 -24.85
CA LEU A 459 11.18 13.48 -25.29
C LEU A 459 11.57 13.53 -26.77
N LEU A 460 10.80 14.22 -27.61
CA LEU A 460 11.14 14.52 -29.01
C LEU A 460 11.97 15.79 -29.17
N GLY A 461 12.24 16.55 -28.09
CA GLY A 461 12.99 17.80 -28.13
C GLY A 461 12.20 19.02 -28.65
N GLU A 462 10.87 18.90 -28.76
CA GLU A 462 9.96 19.95 -29.21
C GLU A 462 9.48 20.85 -28.05
N GLY A 463 9.49 20.31 -26.82
CA GLY A 463 9.05 21.00 -25.60
C GLY A 463 10.19 21.64 -24.81
N ASP A 464 9.97 22.84 -24.28
CA ASP A 464 10.91 23.56 -23.40
C ASP A 464 10.66 23.18 -21.93
N LEU A 465 11.30 22.09 -21.48
CA LEU A 465 11.17 21.58 -20.12
C LEU A 465 11.61 22.60 -19.06
N ASP A 466 12.73 23.31 -19.31
CA ASP A 466 13.26 24.29 -18.36
C ASP A 466 12.27 25.43 -18.13
N ARG A 467 11.59 25.89 -19.19
CA ARG A 467 10.53 26.89 -19.07
C ARG A 467 9.35 26.35 -18.26
N MET A 468 8.92 25.12 -18.53
CA MET A 468 7.80 24.51 -17.79
C MET A 468 8.10 24.41 -16.28
N LEU A 469 9.32 24.00 -15.91
CA LEU A 469 9.76 23.93 -14.52
C LEU A 469 9.84 25.32 -13.88
N ARG A 470 10.42 26.32 -14.57
CA ARG A 470 10.47 27.71 -14.07
C ARG A 470 9.07 28.30 -13.86
N ASP A 471 8.16 28.07 -14.79
CA ASP A 471 6.78 28.56 -14.69
C ASP A 471 6.04 27.91 -13.51
N ARG A 472 6.30 26.61 -13.23
CA ARG A 472 5.79 25.91 -12.05
C ARG A 472 6.37 26.47 -10.75
N LEU A 473 7.70 26.60 -10.65
CA LEU A 473 8.39 27.16 -9.48
C LEU A 473 7.86 28.56 -9.12
N ARG A 474 7.56 29.40 -10.12
CA ARG A 474 6.96 30.72 -9.91
C ARG A 474 5.51 30.69 -9.42
N ALA A 475 4.76 29.65 -9.81
CA ALA A 475 3.37 29.49 -9.40
C ALA A 475 3.24 28.90 -7.99
N GLU A 476 4.23 28.14 -7.52
CA GLU A 476 4.24 27.60 -6.16
C GLU A 476 4.66 28.65 -5.14
N LYS A 477 3.92 28.72 -4.02
CA LYS A 477 4.34 29.50 -2.85
C LYS A 477 5.39 28.69 -2.08
N PRO A 478 6.48 29.31 -1.60
CA PRO A 478 7.43 28.62 -0.73
C PRO A 478 6.70 28.03 0.47
N GLY A 479 6.77 26.70 0.63
CA GLY A 479 6.32 26.05 1.85
C GLY A 479 7.22 26.45 3.02
N THR A 480 6.70 26.39 4.24
CA THR A 480 7.56 26.49 5.43
C THR A 480 8.24 25.14 5.65
N THR A 481 9.49 24.99 5.22
CA THR A 481 10.33 23.84 5.58
C THR A 481 10.56 23.86 7.10
N LYS A 482 10.05 22.86 7.82
CA LYS A 482 10.13 22.81 9.29
C LYS A 482 11.40 22.13 9.77
N VAL A 483 11.94 21.22 8.97
CA VAL A 483 13.13 20.42 9.25
C VAL A 483 14.05 20.51 8.05
N LYS A 484 15.31 20.92 8.26
CA LYS A 484 16.31 20.97 7.21
C LYS A 484 17.00 19.61 7.10
N VAL A 485 16.90 18.98 5.93
CA VAL A 485 17.60 17.73 5.62
C VAL A 485 18.89 18.06 4.87
N ASP A 486 20.03 17.67 5.44
CA ASP A 486 21.32 17.82 4.75
C ASP A 486 21.48 16.71 3.71
N THR A 487 21.96 17.08 2.52
CA THR A 487 22.19 16.12 1.44
C THR A 487 23.32 15.16 1.79
N GLN A 488 23.04 13.86 1.72
CA GLN A 488 24.01 12.78 1.87
C GLN A 488 24.00 11.93 0.61
N VAL A 489 25.19 11.52 0.18
CA VAL A 489 25.35 10.66 -1.00
C VAL A 489 26.34 9.57 -0.67
N ASP A 490 25.88 8.34 -0.69
CA ASP A 490 26.68 7.16 -0.36
C ASP A 490 26.70 6.17 -1.52
N PHE A 491 27.82 5.47 -1.66
CA PHE A 491 28.07 4.53 -2.75
C PHE A 491 28.35 3.16 -2.17
N ASP A 492 27.79 2.13 -2.79
CA ASP A 492 28.08 0.74 -2.46
C ASP A 492 28.39 -0.06 -3.74
N ASP A 493 29.62 -0.56 -3.81
CA ASP A 493 30.10 -1.42 -4.89
C ASP A 493 29.96 -2.91 -4.59
N ALA A 494 29.62 -3.31 -3.36
CA ALA A 494 29.45 -4.72 -2.98
C ALA A 494 28.07 -5.26 -3.36
N CYS A 495 27.06 -4.40 -3.50
CA CYS A 495 25.66 -4.80 -3.69
C CYS A 495 25.39 -5.57 -4.99
N SER A 496 26.07 -5.22 -6.08
CA SER A 496 25.76 -5.79 -7.38
C SER A 496 27.04 -6.21 -8.10
N ALA A 497 26.97 -7.14 -9.06
CA ALA A 497 28.16 -7.54 -9.81
C ALA A 497 28.51 -6.54 -10.94
N ARG A 498 27.53 -5.78 -11.46
CA ARG A 498 27.70 -4.99 -12.69
C ARG A 498 27.45 -3.49 -12.51
N SER A 499 26.67 -3.12 -11.52
CA SER A 499 26.26 -1.74 -11.21
C SER A 499 26.82 -1.27 -9.87
N THR A 500 27.05 0.02 -9.73
CA THR A 500 27.35 0.68 -8.45
C THR A 500 26.06 1.24 -7.89
N LEU A 501 25.75 0.94 -6.63
CA LEU A 501 24.62 1.55 -5.95
C LEU A 501 24.99 2.95 -5.49
N VAL A 502 24.08 3.90 -5.70
CA VAL A 502 24.17 5.27 -5.18
C VAL A 502 22.90 5.57 -4.40
N GLN A 503 23.06 5.84 -3.11
CA GLN A 503 21.99 6.35 -2.26
C GLN A 503 22.12 7.87 -2.16
N VAL A 504 21.02 8.57 -2.35
CA VAL A 504 20.91 10.03 -2.21
C VAL A 504 19.82 10.31 -1.19
N ILE A 505 20.22 10.82 -0.03
CA ILE A 505 19.30 11.36 0.97
C ILE A 505 19.31 12.87 0.82
N ALA A 506 18.17 13.49 0.57
CA ALA A 506 18.09 14.94 0.34
C ALA A 506 16.78 15.55 0.83
N GLN A 507 16.73 16.87 0.90
CA GLN A 507 15.49 17.61 1.11
C GLN A 507 14.55 17.41 -0.09
N ASP A 508 13.35 16.90 0.14
CA ASP A 508 12.34 16.80 -0.91
C ASP A 508 11.92 18.20 -1.38
N ARG A 509 11.91 18.38 -2.70
CA ARG A 509 11.61 19.65 -3.37
C ARG A 509 11.20 19.41 -4.82
N LEU A 510 10.43 20.35 -5.36
CA LEU A 510 9.99 20.31 -6.76
C LEU A 510 11.20 20.13 -7.70
N GLY A 511 11.17 19.07 -8.51
CA GLY A 511 12.20 18.79 -9.51
C GLY A 511 13.46 18.13 -8.95
N LEU A 512 13.47 17.65 -7.70
CA LEU A 512 14.61 16.94 -7.12
C LEU A 512 15.10 15.80 -8.01
N LEU A 513 14.21 14.88 -8.40
CA LEU A 513 14.52 13.73 -9.25
C LEU A 513 14.99 14.13 -10.65
N HIS A 514 14.46 15.23 -11.19
CA HIS A 514 14.96 15.80 -12.44
C HIS A 514 16.40 16.29 -12.27
N GLY A 515 16.70 16.97 -11.16
CA GLY A 515 18.05 17.42 -10.81
C GLY A 515 19.03 16.25 -10.65
N ILE A 516 18.68 15.25 -9.84
CA ILE A 516 19.49 14.04 -9.65
C ILE A 516 19.72 13.34 -11.00
N GLY A 517 18.65 13.02 -11.74
CA GLY A 517 18.75 12.36 -13.03
C GLY A 517 19.58 13.13 -14.05
N SER A 518 19.48 14.47 -14.06
CA SER A 518 20.25 15.32 -14.97
C SER A 518 21.74 15.31 -14.61
N THR A 519 22.08 15.40 -13.33
CA THR A 519 23.47 15.31 -12.85
C THR A 519 24.09 13.95 -13.20
N LEU A 520 23.35 12.87 -12.99
CA LEU A 520 23.80 11.52 -13.35
C LEU A 520 23.99 11.35 -14.87
N ALA A 521 23.09 11.90 -15.68
CA ALA A 521 23.20 11.88 -17.13
C ALA A 521 24.40 12.69 -17.65
N GLN A 522 24.72 13.84 -17.03
CA GLN A 522 25.88 14.66 -17.37
C GLN A 522 27.22 13.93 -17.11
N GLU A 523 27.28 13.10 -16.07
CA GLU A 523 28.43 12.22 -15.79
C GLU A 523 28.42 10.93 -16.63
N ASN A 524 27.56 10.84 -17.65
CA ASN A 524 27.39 9.70 -18.56
C ASN A 524 27.07 8.39 -17.83
N CYS A 525 26.33 8.47 -16.73
CA CYS A 525 25.81 7.29 -16.04
C CYS A 525 24.50 6.84 -16.67
N ASN A 526 24.37 5.53 -16.86
CA ASN A 526 23.10 4.89 -17.15
C ASN A 526 22.43 4.48 -15.83
N ILE A 527 21.14 4.79 -15.69
CA ILE A 527 20.33 4.33 -14.57
C ILE A 527 19.74 2.98 -14.98
N GLU A 528 20.26 1.90 -14.43
CA GLU A 528 19.71 0.56 -14.67
C GLU A 528 18.43 0.35 -13.88
N ILE A 529 18.42 0.83 -12.64
CA ILE A 529 17.29 0.81 -11.71
C ILE A 529 17.30 2.12 -10.94
N ALA A 530 16.12 2.74 -10.81
CA ALA A 530 15.85 3.78 -9.84
C ALA A 530 14.82 3.24 -8.84
N LEU A 531 15.01 3.56 -7.57
CA LEU A 531 14.09 3.29 -6.48
C LEU A 531 13.94 4.62 -5.75
N ILE A 532 12.74 5.16 -5.82
CA ILE A 532 12.43 6.50 -5.33
C ILE A 532 11.54 6.31 -4.13
N ASP A 533 11.91 6.94 -3.02
CA ASP A 533 11.17 6.92 -1.77
C ASP A 533 11.22 8.31 -1.14
N THR A 534 10.11 8.76 -0.56
CA THR A 534 9.99 10.12 0.00
C THR A 534 9.24 10.08 1.32
N GLU A 535 9.99 10.34 2.41
CA GLU A 535 9.51 10.42 3.77
C GLU A 535 9.32 11.90 4.19
N GLY A 536 8.08 12.39 4.16
CA GLY A 536 7.70 13.74 4.57
C GLY A 536 8.37 14.88 3.79
N GLN A 537 9.52 15.33 4.29
CA GLN A 537 10.36 16.39 3.69
C GLN A 537 11.75 15.86 3.28
N MET A 538 11.97 14.55 3.36
CA MET A 538 13.21 13.84 3.05
C MET A 538 12.97 12.89 1.88
N ALA A 539 13.76 12.99 0.83
CA ALA A 539 13.82 12.00 -0.23
C ALA A 539 14.97 11.02 0.07
N ILE A 540 14.72 9.72 -0.11
CA ILE A 540 15.70 8.65 0.01
C ILE A 540 15.69 7.88 -1.31
N ASP A 541 16.50 8.36 -2.25
CA ASP A 541 16.54 7.80 -3.59
C ASP A 541 17.73 6.86 -3.75
N VAL A 542 17.49 5.68 -4.31
CA VAL A 542 18.53 4.68 -4.59
C VAL A 542 18.60 4.39 -6.09
N PHE A 543 19.79 4.56 -6.66
CA PHE A 543 20.06 4.35 -8.08
C PHE A 543 21.13 3.28 -8.29
N TYR A 544 20.87 2.35 -9.21
CA TYR A 544 21.87 1.40 -9.70
C TYR A 544 22.45 1.97 -10.98
N LEU A 545 23.71 2.38 -10.89
CA LEU A 545 24.36 3.10 -11.96
C LEU A 545 25.41 2.23 -12.64
N THR A 546 25.43 2.31 -13.96
CA THR A 546 26.54 1.82 -14.77
C THR A 546 27.15 2.97 -15.57
N SER A 547 28.44 2.88 -15.85
CA SER A 547 29.12 3.72 -16.83
C SER A 547 29.64 2.79 -17.92
N ASN A 548 29.15 2.94 -19.14
CA ASN A 548 29.44 2.04 -20.27
C ASN A 548 29.17 0.55 -19.94
N GLY A 549 28.10 0.27 -19.18
CA GLY A 549 27.70 -1.09 -18.81
C GLY A 549 28.59 -1.78 -17.75
N GLN A 550 29.45 -1.01 -17.06
CA GLN A 550 30.27 -1.46 -15.94
C GLN A 550 30.05 -0.57 -14.71
N LYS A 551 30.56 -1.02 -13.55
CA LYS A 551 30.55 -0.23 -12.31
C LYS A 551 31.27 1.10 -12.46
N LEU A 552 30.86 2.05 -11.62
CA LEU A 552 31.50 3.36 -11.56
C LEU A 552 32.89 3.24 -10.96
N ARG A 553 33.87 3.90 -11.58
CA ARG A 553 35.22 4.00 -11.02
C ARG A 553 35.21 4.91 -9.78
N PRO A 554 36.08 4.71 -8.78
CA PRO A 554 36.13 5.56 -7.58
C PRO A 554 36.23 7.07 -7.88
N GLU A 555 37.01 7.46 -8.90
CA GLU A 555 37.12 8.86 -9.34
C GLU A 555 35.78 9.41 -9.87
N GLN A 556 35.01 8.59 -10.58
CA GLN A 556 33.70 8.96 -11.11
C GLN A 556 32.66 9.05 -10.00
N GLN A 557 32.69 8.13 -9.02
CA GLN A 557 31.86 8.21 -7.81
C GLN A 557 32.11 9.51 -7.05
N GLN A 558 33.38 9.91 -6.88
CA GLN A 558 33.73 11.19 -6.24
C GLN A 558 33.23 12.41 -7.01
N ARG A 559 33.33 12.42 -8.36
CA ARG A 559 32.77 13.50 -9.18
C ARG A 559 31.26 13.59 -9.07
N ILE A 560 30.57 12.45 -9.14
CA ILE A 560 29.11 12.38 -8.98
C ILE A 560 28.71 12.86 -7.58
N LYS A 561 29.42 12.40 -6.53
CA LYS A 561 29.19 12.86 -5.15
C LYS A 561 29.30 14.36 -5.04
N ALA A 562 30.37 14.95 -5.58
CA ALA A 562 30.57 16.40 -5.56
C ALA A 562 29.47 17.14 -6.35
N ALA A 563 29.13 16.68 -7.56
CA ALA A 563 28.12 17.30 -8.41
C ALA A 563 26.71 17.20 -7.81
N LEU A 564 26.35 16.08 -7.20
CA LEU A 564 25.09 15.93 -6.48
C LEU A 564 25.07 16.81 -5.23
N LEU A 565 26.14 16.81 -4.43
CA LEU A 565 26.22 17.68 -3.26
C LEU A 565 26.15 19.17 -3.60
N GLU A 566 26.66 19.59 -4.77
CA GLU A 566 26.58 20.98 -5.24
C GLU A 566 25.19 21.31 -5.80
N SER A 567 24.64 20.48 -6.68
CA SER A 567 23.32 20.70 -7.30
C SER A 567 22.15 20.61 -6.32
N LEU A 568 22.32 19.84 -5.24
CA LEU A 568 21.27 19.58 -4.26
C LEU A 568 21.37 20.44 -2.99
N GLN A 569 22.31 21.39 -2.92
CA GLN A 569 22.35 22.29 -1.76
C GLN A 569 21.00 23.03 -1.62
N PRO A 570 20.41 23.06 -0.42
CA PRO A 570 19.26 23.88 -0.15
C PRO A 570 19.67 25.36 -0.22
N ASP A 571 18.93 26.14 -1.01
CA ASP A 571 19.08 27.61 -1.13
C ASP A 571 18.94 28.33 0.23
#